data_AF-A0A9D4CZS6-F1
#
_entry.id   AF-A0A9D4CZS6-F1
#
_cell.length_a   1.000
_cell.length_b   1.000
_cell.length_c   1.000
_cell.angle_alpha   90.00
_cell.angle_beta   90.00
_cell.angle_gamma   90.00
#
_symmetry.space_group_name_H-M   'P 1'
#
loop_
_entity.id
_entity.type
_entity.pdbx_description
1 polymer ?
#
loop_
_entity_poly.entity_id
_entity_poly.type
_entity_poly.pdbx_seq_one_letter_code
_entity_poly.pdbx_strand_id
1 'polypeptide(L)'
;MWNTVHITSCIGLQEEEQFYVSSYRESRKQPEVNCIDSSHLLTRMRRKSAKGGLDGLTNESWRTVAKSKKTALSLGMVDCILEPMTVSVANTHFSQAVEHEMRLNGDTKEAELCEDIRKWWLAEDEAGIPAEQRIELRSKLRSRLMSSVDFSKFPPPGMFINGWPTQLWEAVIASIDAKKILYSLVPTHKYNVRAFSSMMGETFFSELTLYDRRGQGTVTSRAFGQYIDTTIEKLHMRLDPERYL
;
A
#
# COMPACT_ATOMS: atom_id res chain seq x y z
N MET A 1 -4.04 -32.41 -22.27
CA MET A 1 -2.97 -31.87 -23.13
C MET A 1 -3.34 -30.42 -23.40
N TRP A 2 -2.93 -29.52 -22.53
CA TRP A 2 -3.30 -28.10 -22.61
C TRP A 2 -2.15 -27.36 -23.29
N ASN A 3 -2.42 -26.83 -24.48
CA ASN A 3 -1.45 -26.08 -25.26
C ASN A 3 -1.16 -24.74 -24.58
N THR A 4 0.06 -24.60 -24.09
CA THR A 4 0.66 -23.33 -23.70
C THR A 4 0.83 -22.49 -24.97
N VAL A 5 0.06 -21.42 -25.13
CA VAL A 5 0.29 -20.44 -26.20
C VAL A 5 1.49 -19.59 -25.78
N HIS A 6 2.66 -19.94 -26.32
CA HIS A 6 3.82 -19.05 -26.32
C HIS A 6 3.55 -17.91 -27.32
N ILE A 7 3.25 -16.72 -26.83
CA ILE A 7 3.37 -15.50 -27.63
C ILE A 7 4.84 -15.08 -27.56
N THR A 8 5.62 -15.57 -28.53
CA THR A 8 6.98 -15.10 -28.77
C THR A 8 6.88 -13.81 -29.59
N SER A 9 6.93 -12.64 -28.95
CA SER A 9 7.11 -11.38 -29.69
C SER A 9 8.60 -11.17 -29.95
N CYS A 10 9.00 -11.40 -31.21
CA CYS A 10 10.26 -10.92 -31.74
C CYS A 10 10.29 -9.40 -31.70
N ILE A 11 11.08 -8.81 -30.80
CA ILE A 11 11.84 -7.55 -30.88
C ILE A 11 12.73 -7.56 -29.63
N GLY A 12 14.02 -7.31 -29.77
CA GLY A 12 14.99 -7.33 -28.67
C GLY A 12 14.70 -6.26 -27.61
N LEU A 13 13.86 -6.61 -26.65
CA LEU A 13 13.64 -5.86 -25.41
C LEU A 13 14.34 -6.62 -24.30
N GLN A 14 15.18 -5.91 -23.54
CA GLN A 14 15.60 -6.34 -22.21
C GLN A 14 14.38 -6.86 -21.46
N GLU A 15 14.54 -7.93 -20.70
CA GLU A 15 13.52 -8.46 -19.79
C GLU A 15 12.98 -7.31 -18.92
N GLU A 16 11.87 -6.68 -19.35
CA GLU A 16 11.08 -5.84 -18.47
C GLU A 16 10.51 -6.79 -17.42
N GLU A 17 11.16 -6.82 -16.25
CA GLU A 17 10.67 -7.56 -15.08
C GLU A 17 9.19 -7.20 -14.88
N GLN A 18 8.30 -8.11 -15.25
CA GLN A 18 6.89 -7.99 -14.92
C GLN A 18 6.76 -8.20 -13.41
N PHE A 19 6.92 -7.11 -12.66
CA PHE A 19 6.96 -7.11 -11.20
C PHE A 19 5.79 -7.86 -10.55
N TYR A 20 4.64 -7.89 -11.23
CA TYR A 20 3.38 -8.44 -10.73
C TYR A 20 3.17 -9.93 -11.04
N VAL A 21 4.10 -10.60 -11.73
CA VAL A 21 3.94 -12.03 -12.09
C VAL A 21 4.49 -12.93 -10.98
N SER A 22 3.70 -13.92 -10.57
CA SER A 22 4.18 -14.97 -9.67
C SER A 22 5.30 -15.76 -10.34
N SER A 23 6.42 -15.97 -9.64
CA SER A 23 7.55 -16.74 -10.15
C SER A 23 7.68 -18.07 -9.41
N TYR A 24 8.04 -19.13 -10.11
CA TYR A 24 8.38 -20.39 -9.46
C TYR A 24 9.85 -20.36 -9.03
N ARG A 25 10.13 -20.62 -7.75
CA ARG A 25 11.50 -20.71 -7.25
C ARG A 25 11.95 -22.16 -7.20
N GLU A 26 12.90 -22.50 -8.07
CA GLU A 26 13.48 -23.85 -8.13
C GLU A 26 14.14 -24.28 -6.81
N SER A 27 14.84 -23.37 -6.13
CA SER A 27 15.53 -23.67 -4.88
C SER A 27 14.59 -24.09 -3.74
N ARG A 28 13.35 -23.58 -3.74
CA ARG A 28 12.34 -23.87 -2.73
C ARG A 28 11.20 -24.75 -3.25
N LYS A 29 11.22 -25.10 -4.54
CA LYS A 29 10.19 -25.88 -5.25
C LYS A 29 8.77 -25.39 -4.96
N GLN A 30 8.57 -24.06 -5.03
CA GLN A 30 7.27 -23.45 -4.74
C GLN A 30 7.04 -22.19 -5.59
N PRO A 31 5.76 -21.85 -5.88
CA PRO A 31 5.40 -20.56 -6.43
C PRO A 31 5.56 -19.45 -5.38
N GLU A 32 6.03 -18.29 -5.82
CA GLU A 32 6.19 -17.09 -5.01
C GLU A 32 5.51 -15.91 -5.66
N VAL A 33 4.86 -15.09 -4.82
CA VAL A 33 4.24 -13.85 -5.26
C VAL A 33 5.07 -12.67 -4.79
N ASN A 34 5.13 -11.63 -5.63
CA ASN A 34 5.67 -10.34 -5.21
C ASN A 34 4.55 -9.54 -4.55
N CYS A 35 4.80 -9.08 -3.33
CA CYS A 35 3.87 -8.23 -2.59
C CYS A 35 4.40 -6.80 -2.53
N ILE A 36 3.51 -5.84 -2.74
CA ILE A 36 3.84 -4.41 -2.62
C ILE A 36 3.50 -3.94 -1.20
N ASP A 37 4.37 -3.11 -0.63
CA ASP A 37 4.08 -2.48 0.65
C ASP A 37 2.79 -1.63 0.56
N SER A 38 1.82 -1.99 1.39
CA SER A 38 0.51 -1.37 1.44
C SER A 38 0.54 0.02 2.07
N SER A 39 1.49 0.32 2.95
CA SER A 39 1.72 1.65 3.53
C SER A 39 2.04 2.66 2.42
N HIS A 40 2.87 2.28 1.45
CA HIS A 40 3.16 3.10 0.29
C HIS A 40 1.96 3.26 -0.64
N LEU A 41 1.16 2.20 -0.84
CA LEU A 41 -0.06 2.30 -1.62
C LEU A 41 -1.08 3.25 -0.97
N LEU A 42 -1.29 3.13 0.34
CA LEU A 42 -2.18 4.00 1.12
C LEU A 42 -1.77 5.47 1.02
N THR A 43 -0.50 5.78 1.24
CA THR A 43 0.01 7.15 1.21
C THR A 43 -0.03 7.75 -0.20
N ARG A 44 0.23 6.94 -1.25
CA ARG A 44 0.03 7.34 -2.65
C ARG A 44 -1.44 7.62 -2.97
N MET A 45 -2.36 6.77 -2.49
CA MET A 45 -3.81 7.01 -2.61
C MET A 45 -4.21 8.32 -1.94
N ARG A 46 -3.79 8.57 -0.69
CA ARG A 46 -4.06 9.85 -0.01
C ARG A 46 -3.52 11.03 -0.78
N ARG A 47 -2.27 10.99 -1.25
CA ARG A 47 -1.66 12.09 -2.02
C ARG A 47 -2.43 12.38 -3.32
N LYS A 48 -2.97 11.35 -3.96
CA LYS A 48 -3.73 11.51 -5.20
C LYS A 48 -5.17 11.99 -4.93
N SER A 49 -5.82 11.49 -3.89
CA SER A 49 -7.13 11.99 -3.40
C SER A 49 -7.04 13.48 -3.04
N ALA A 50 -6.01 13.88 -2.30
CA ALA A 50 -5.71 15.26 -1.94
C ALA A 50 -5.56 16.21 -3.14
N LYS A 51 -5.17 15.69 -4.31
CA LYS A 51 -5.03 16.43 -5.57
C LYS A 51 -6.26 16.32 -6.49
N GLY A 52 -7.37 15.75 -6.00
CA GLY A 52 -8.60 15.56 -6.78
C GLY A 52 -8.44 14.55 -7.93
N GLY A 53 -7.80 13.42 -7.66
CA GLY A 53 -7.41 12.48 -8.72
C GLY A 53 -7.71 11.01 -8.44
N LEU A 54 -8.65 10.66 -7.56
CA LEU A 54 -9.08 9.27 -7.44
C LEU A 54 -10.54 9.16 -7.86
N ASP A 55 -10.83 8.18 -8.71
CA ASP A 55 -12.20 7.83 -9.10
C ASP A 55 -12.99 8.97 -9.79
N GLY A 56 -12.26 9.88 -10.45
CA GLY A 56 -12.83 11.10 -11.03
C GLY A 56 -13.33 12.12 -10.00
N LEU A 57 -13.07 11.92 -8.71
CA LEU A 57 -13.54 12.76 -7.61
C LEU A 57 -12.57 13.92 -7.34
N THR A 58 -13.14 15.04 -6.90
CA THR A 58 -12.39 16.21 -6.43
C THR A 58 -12.03 16.06 -4.95
N ASN A 59 -11.18 16.95 -4.42
CA ASN A 59 -10.82 16.95 -3.00
C ASN A 59 -11.73 17.88 -2.15
N GLU A 60 -12.75 18.51 -2.72
CA GLU A 60 -13.55 19.53 -2.04
C GLU A 60 -14.35 18.98 -0.86
N SER A 61 -14.85 17.75 -0.94
CA SER A 61 -15.55 17.09 0.20
C SER A 61 -14.62 16.89 1.39
N TRP A 62 -13.37 16.48 1.17
CA TRP A 62 -12.35 16.41 2.23
C TRP A 62 -12.04 17.79 2.81
N ARG A 63 -11.96 18.83 1.97
CA ARG A 63 -11.73 20.21 2.43
C ARG A 63 -12.90 20.73 3.26
N THR A 64 -14.14 20.42 2.88
CA THR A 64 -15.35 20.79 3.63
C THR A 64 -15.36 20.13 5.00
N VAL A 65 -15.05 18.83 5.09
CA VAL A 65 -14.90 18.13 6.38
C VAL A 65 -13.76 18.72 7.21
N ALA A 66 -12.62 19.05 6.60
CA ALA A 66 -11.50 19.67 7.32
C ALA A 66 -11.85 21.06 7.87
N LYS A 67 -12.65 21.85 7.13
CA LYS A 67 -13.12 23.18 7.56
C LYS A 67 -14.15 23.10 8.68
N SER A 68 -14.93 22.02 8.77
CA SER A 68 -15.96 21.85 9.81
C SER A 68 -15.37 21.66 11.21
N LYS A 69 -14.11 21.23 11.32
CA LYS A 69 -13.39 20.93 12.58
C LYS A 69 -14.07 19.90 13.47
N LYS A 70 -14.98 19.09 12.92
CA LYS A 70 -15.67 18.00 13.64
C LYS A 70 -14.87 16.70 13.68
N THR A 71 -13.78 16.61 12.92
CA THR A 71 -12.89 15.45 12.87
C THR A 71 -11.44 15.88 13.11
N ALA A 72 -10.53 14.91 13.25
CA ALA A 72 -9.10 15.18 13.34
C ALA A 72 -8.47 15.64 12.00
N LEU A 73 -9.23 15.58 10.88
CA LEU A 73 -8.75 16.01 9.58
C LEU A 73 -8.59 17.54 9.55
N SER A 74 -7.41 18.03 9.18
CA SER A 74 -7.13 19.45 9.02
C SER A 74 -6.84 19.82 7.57
N LEU A 75 -6.96 21.10 7.22
CA LEU A 75 -6.65 21.56 5.86
C LEU A 75 -5.19 21.29 5.48
N GLY A 76 -4.24 21.41 6.41
CA GLY A 76 -2.85 21.06 6.16
C GLY A 76 -2.64 19.57 5.80
N MET A 77 -3.52 18.69 6.30
CA MET A 77 -3.55 17.28 5.91
C MET A 77 -4.22 17.07 4.54
N VAL A 78 -5.20 17.88 4.15
CA VAL A 78 -5.83 17.72 2.83
C VAL A 78 -4.95 18.33 1.73
N ASP A 79 -4.35 19.50 1.96
CA ASP A 79 -3.55 20.23 0.97
C ASP A 79 -2.11 19.69 0.85
N CYS A 80 -1.81 18.55 1.49
CA CYS A 80 -0.47 17.94 1.52
C CYS A 80 0.67 18.90 1.96
N ILE A 81 0.35 19.87 2.84
CA ILE A 81 1.34 20.74 3.47
C ILE A 81 2.13 19.95 4.52
N LEU A 82 1.42 19.10 5.28
CA LEU A 82 2.04 18.13 6.18
C LEU A 82 2.64 16.95 5.40
N GLU A 83 3.67 16.33 5.98
CA GLU A 83 4.47 15.27 5.36
C GLU A 83 3.64 14.35 4.44
N PRO A 84 3.96 14.32 3.13
CA PRO A 84 3.09 13.69 2.14
C PRO A 84 3.04 12.15 2.25
N MET A 85 4.01 11.55 2.93
CA MET A 85 4.24 10.09 2.96
C MET A 85 3.92 9.42 4.31
N THR A 86 3.22 10.11 5.22
CA THR A 86 2.93 9.57 6.55
C THR A 86 1.64 8.75 6.57
N VAL A 87 1.72 7.49 7.00
CA VAL A 87 0.55 6.59 7.17
C VAL A 87 -0.48 7.16 8.14
N SER A 88 -0.05 7.78 9.24
CA SER A 88 -0.94 8.39 10.23
C SER A 88 -1.87 9.47 9.62
N VAL A 89 -1.34 10.29 8.71
CA VAL A 89 -2.15 11.29 8.01
C VAL A 89 -3.13 10.62 7.05
N ALA A 90 -2.70 9.55 6.36
CA ALA A 90 -3.59 8.79 5.49
C ALA A 90 -4.71 8.08 6.26
N ASN A 91 -4.42 7.53 7.45
CA ASN A 91 -5.43 6.96 8.35
C ASN A 91 -6.47 7.99 8.79
N THR A 92 -6.03 9.23 9.06
CA THR A 92 -6.93 10.33 9.40
C THR A 92 -7.78 10.74 8.19
N HIS A 93 -7.16 10.85 7.01
CA HIS A 93 -7.78 11.22 5.73
C HIS A 93 -8.85 10.24 5.27
N PHE A 94 -8.65 8.94 5.50
CA PHE A 94 -9.60 7.87 5.21
C PHE A 94 -10.26 7.31 6.48
N SER A 95 -10.45 8.13 7.51
CA SER A 95 -11.04 7.68 8.77
C SER A 95 -12.56 7.52 8.68
N GLN A 96 -13.12 6.67 9.56
CA GLN A 96 -14.58 6.52 9.68
C GLN A 96 -15.27 7.84 10.08
N ALA A 97 -14.60 8.69 10.86
CA ALA A 97 -15.12 10.00 11.24
C ALA A 97 -15.25 10.93 10.01
N VAL A 98 -14.25 10.92 9.12
CA VAL A 98 -14.30 11.68 7.86
C VAL A 98 -15.37 11.14 6.93
N GLU A 99 -15.45 9.82 6.78
CA GLU A 99 -16.52 9.15 6.03
C GLU A 99 -17.91 9.57 6.53
N HIS A 100 -18.13 9.55 7.85
CA HIS A 100 -19.40 9.92 8.46
C HIS A 100 -19.79 11.37 8.15
N GLU A 101 -18.87 12.32 8.34
CA GLU A 101 -19.14 13.73 8.03
C GLU A 101 -19.37 13.97 6.54
N MET A 102 -18.68 13.25 5.64
CA MET A 102 -18.97 13.32 4.20
C MET A 102 -20.41 12.90 3.90
N ARG A 103 -20.89 11.81 4.50
CA ARG A 103 -22.29 11.37 4.32
C ARG A 103 -23.28 12.42 4.83
N LEU A 104 -23.00 13.05 5.99
CA LEU A 104 -23.84 14.12 6.52
C LEU A 104 -23.89 15.36 5.60
N ASN A 105 -22.81 15.64 4.88
CA ASN A 105 -22.74 16.73 3.90
C ASN A 105 -23.36 16.36 2.53
N GLY A 106 -23.76 15.11 2.32
CA GLY A 106 -24.28 14.61 1.04
C GLY A 106 -23.22 14.14 0.04
N ASP A 107 -21.94 14.15 0.43
CA ASP A 107 -20.78 13.73 -0.37
C ASP A 107 -20.67 12.20 -0.45
N THR A 108 -21.69 11.55 -1.04
CA THR A 108 -21.88 10.09 -0.94
C THR A 108 -20.78 9.30 -1.65
N LYS A 109 -20.32 9.75 -2.83
CA LYS A 109 -19.31 9.03 -3.62
C LYS A 109 -17.93 9.08 -2.96
N GLU A 110 -17.58 10.23 -2.39
CA GLU A 110 -16.36 10.46 -1.64
C GLU A 110 -16.36 9.65 -0.35
N ALA A 111 -17.50 9.59 0.35
CA ALA A 111 -17.68 8.73 1.52
C ALA A 111 -17.49 7.24 1.18
N GLU A 112 -18.08 6.76 0.08
CA GLU A 112 -17.88 5.37 -0.37
C GLU A 112 -16.43 5.06 -0.71
N LEU A 113 -15.73 5.96 -1.43
CA LEU A 113 -14.30 5.78 -1.71
C LEU A 113 -13.48 5.75 -0.41
N CYS A 114 -13.79 6.65 0.53
CA CYS A 114 -13.17 6.70 1.85
C CYS A 114 -13.36 5.38 2.60
N GLU A 115 -14.58 4.85 2.61
CA GLU A 115 -14.94 3.57 3.21
C GLU A 115 -14.18 2.40 2.59
N ASP A 116 -14.13 2.33 1.26
CA ASP A 116 -13.47 1.25 0.51
C ASP A 116 -11.96 1.22 0.81
N ILE A 117 -11.29 2.37 0.79
CA ILE A 117 -9.86 2.48 1.12
C ILE A 117 -9.61 2.15 2.60
N ARG A 118 -10.45 2.65 3.51
CA ARG A 118 -10.35 2.35 4.95
C ARG A 118 -10.46 0.86 5.23
N LYS A 119 -11.46 0.20 4.64
CA LYS A 119 -11.70 -1.24 4.80
C LYS A 119 -10.59 -2.07 4.17
N TRP A 120 -10.09 -1.66 3.01
CA TRP A 120 -8.90 -2.29 2.42
C TRP A 120 -7.70 -2.17 3.38
N TRP A 121 -7.41 -0.97 3.90
CA TRP A 121 -6.30 -0.77 4.84
C TRP A 121 -6.45 -1.58 6.12
N LEU A 122 -7.66 -1.67 6.66
CA LEU A 122 -7.96 -2.53 7.80
C LEU A 122 -7.54 -3.99 7.53
N ALA A 123 -7.78 -4.50 6.32
CA ALA A 123 -7.35 -5.84 5.93
C ALA A 123 -5.82 -5.98 5.75
N GLU A 124 -5.10 -4.87 5.57
CA GLU A 124 -3.65 -4.85 5.40
C GLU A 124 -2.89 -4.72 6.73
N ASP A 125 -3.43 -3.97 7.69
CA ASP A 125 -2.69 -3.60 8.90
C ASP A 125 -3.26 -4.17 10.19
N GLU A 126 -4.58 -4.39 10.30
CA GLU A 126 -5.21 -4.82 11.55
C GLU A 126 -4.86 -6.28 11.89
N ALA A 127 -4.65 -6.60 13.16
CA ALA A 127 -4.38 -7.96 13.61
C ALA A 127 -5.69 -8.73 13.87
N GLY A 128 -5.62 -10.07 13.95
CA GLY A 128 -6.77 -10.89 14.38
C GLY A 128 -7.94 -11.04 13.39
N ILE A 129 -7.96 -10.32 12.27
CA ILE A 129 -9.02 -10.48 11.25
C ILE A 129 -8.87 -11.85 10.53
N PRO A 130 -9.93 -12.68 10.46
CA PRO A 130 -9.95 -13.94 9.71
C PRO A 130 -9.64 -13.77 8.22
N ALA A 131 -9.06 -14.81 7.60
CA ALA A 131 -8.64 -14.80 6.21
C ALA A 131 -9.79 -14.46 5.24
N GLU A 132 -10.94 -15.10 5.39
CA GLU A 132 -12.13 -14.87 4.57
C GLU A 132 -12.59 -13.41 4.63
N GLN A 133 -12.68 -12.85 5.84
CA GLN A 133 -13.06 -11.45 6.02
C GLN A 133 -12.05 -10.49 5.39
N ARG A 134 -10.75 -10.77 5.46
CA ARG A 134 -9.73 -9.96 4.75
C ARG A 134 -9.89 -10.01 3.24
N ILE A 135 -10.21 -11.18 2.68
CA ILE A 135 -10.48 -11.33 1.26
C ILE A 135 -11.70 -10.50 0.86
N GLU A 136 -12.77 -10.50 1.66
CA GLU A 136 -13.96 -9.70 1.41
C GLU A 136 -13.64 -8.19 1.42
N LEU A 137 -12.95 -7.72 2.46
CA LEU A 137 -12.55 -6.32 2.62
C LEU A 137 -11.69 -5.83 1.43
N ARG A 138 -10.70 -6.63 1.00
CA ARG A 138 -9.88 -6.33 -0.19
C ARG A 138 -10.70 -6.35 -1.47
N SER A 139 -11.66 -7.27 -1.58
CA SER A 139 -12.45 -7.45 -2.81
C SER A 139 -13.41 -6.29 -3.07
N LYS A 140 -13.81 -5.52 -2.05
CA LYS A 140 -14.62 -4.29 -2.23
C LYS A 140 -13.88 -3.23 -3.03
N LEU A 141 -12.68 -2.84 -2.58
CA LEU A 141 -11.85 -1.89 -3.34
C LEU A 141 -11.49 -2.43 -4.72
N ARG A 142 -11.13 -3.72 -4.83
CA ARG A 142 -10.85 -4.34 -6.13
C ARG A 142 -12.05 -4.23 -7.08
N SER A 143 -13.26 -4.51 -6.61
CA SER A 143 -14.47 -4.47 -7.44
C SER A 143 -14.76 -3.05 -7.91
N ARG A 144 -14.57 -2.05 -7.05
CA ARG A 144 -14.64 -0.63 -7.44
C ARG A 144 -13.63 -0.27 -8.52
N LEU A 145 -12.37 -0.67 -8.37
CA LEU A 145 -11.32 -0.38 -9.35
C LEU A 145 -11.55 -1.05 -10.69
N MET A 146 -12.21 -2.21 -10.70
CA MET A 146 -12.50 -2.99 -11.90
C MET A 146 -13.78 -2.56 -12.61
N SER A 147 -14.75 -1.96 -11.91
CA SER A 147 -16.05 -1.57 -12.49
C SER A 147 -15.93 -0.45 -13.53
N SER A 148 -14.83 0.30 -13.51
CA SER A 148 -14.57 1.44 -14.40
C SER A 148 -13.66 1.11 -15.58
N VAL A 149 -13.28 -0.17 -15.76
CA VAL A 149 -12.32 -0.60 -16.79
C VAL A 149 -13.03 -1.10 -18.04
N ASP A 150 -12.72 -0.47 -19.17
CA ASP A 150 -13.11 -0.97 -20.49
C ASP A 150 -12.04 -1.93 -21.03
N PHE A 151 -12.23 -3.23 -20.81
CA PHE A 151 -11.30 -4.27 -21.27
C PHE A 151 -11.21 -4.39 -22.79
N SER A 152 -12.14 -3.82 -23.55
CA SER A 152 -12.06 -3.81 -25.02
C SER A 152 -10.97 -2.88 -25.56
N LYS A 153 -10.45 -1.99 -24.70
CA LYS A 153 -9.42 -0.99 -25.04
C LYS A 153 -8.16 -1.16 -24.20
N PHE A 154 -7.78 -2.40 -23.88
CA PHE A 154 -6.59 -2.66 -23.07
C PHE A 154 -5.32 -2.81 -23.94
N PRO A 155 -4.18 -2.20 -23.59
CA PRO A 155 -3.95 -1.32 -22.42
C PRO A 155 -4.70 0.02 -22.55
N PRO A 156 -5.25 0.57 -21.45
CA PRO A 156 -6.09 1.76 -21.49
C PRO A 156 -5.33 2.92 -22.14
N PRO A 157 -5.98 3.67 -23.06
CA PRO A 157 -5.33 4.80 -23.68
C PRO A 157 -5.08 5.91 -22.64
N GLY A 158 -3.81 6.18 -22.35
CA GLY A 158 -3.38 7.27 -21.46
C GLY A 158 -2.80 6.80 -20.12
N MET A 159 -2.54 7.76 -19.23
CA MET A 159 -1.87 7.52 -17.94
C MET A 159 -2.84 7.30 -16.77
N PHE A 160 -4.16 7.31 -17.03
CA PHE A 160 -5.19 7.26 -15.99
C PHE A 160 -6.34 6.33 -16.34
N ILE A 161 -6.87 5.65 -15.32
CA ILE A 161 -8.07 4.81 -15.37
C ILE A 161 -9.05 5.39 -14.35
N ASN A 162 -10.13 6.00 -14.81
CA ASN A 162 -11.10 6.71 -13.96
C ASN A 162 -10.44 7.65 -12.92
N GLY A 163 -9.48 8.48 -13.36
CA GLY A 163 -8.71 9.36 -12.48
C GLY A 163 -7.53 8.70 -11.76
N TRP A 164 -7.54 7.38 -11.52
CA TRP A 164 -6.42 6.67 -10.91
C TRP A 164 -5.21 6.65 -11.86
N PRO A 165 -4.01 7.03 -11.41
CA PRO A 165 -2.79 6.80 -12.19
C PRO A 165 -2.66 5.31 -12.51
N THR A 166 -2.40 4.94 -13.76
CA THR A 166 -2.35 3.53 -14.21
C THR A 166 -1.43 2.70 -13.31
N GLN A 167 -0.23 3.20 -13.01
CA GLN A 167 0.72 2.52 -12.11
C GLN A 167 0.20 2.32 -10.69
N LEU A 168 -0.61 3.24 -10.15
CA LEU A 168 -1.19 3.09 -8.81
C LEU A 168 -2.35 2.08 -8.85
N TRP A 169 -3.19 2.15 -9.88
CA TRP A 169 -4.28 1.21 -10.11
C TRP A 169 -3.75 -0.23 -10.25
N GLU A 170 -2.74 -0.44 -11.10
CA GLU A 170 -2.09 -1.75 -11.30
C GLU A 170 -1.50 -2.28 -9.99
N ALA A 171 -0.76 -1.43 -9.28
CA ALA A 171 -0.12 -1.82 -8.02
C ALA A 171 -1.13 -2.21 -6.94
N VAL A 172 -2.25 -1.49 -6.81
CA VAL A 172 -3.30 -1.83 -5.83
C VAL A 172 -3.96 -3.17 -6.19
N ILE A 173 -4.32 -3.38 -7.45
CA ILE A 173 -4.94 -4.64 -7.90
C ILE A 173 -3.97 -5.81 -7.73
N ALA A 174 -2.73 -5.66 -8.20
CA ALA A 174 -1.71 -6.70 -8.06
C ALA A 174 -1.44 -7.05 -6.59
N SER A 175 -1.39 -6.06 -5.70
CA SER A 175 -1.23 -6.30 -4.25
C SER A 175 -2.41 -7.08 -3.66
N ILE A 176 -3.64 -6.72 -4.04
CA ILE A 176 -4.85 -7.45 -3.60
C ILE A 176 -4.81 -8.89 -4.11
N ASP A 177 -4.55 -9.10 -5.39
CA ASP A 177 -4.60 -10.42 -6.01
C ASP A 177 -3.46 -11.33 -5.52
N ALA A 178 -2.24 -10.81 -5.37
CA ALA A 178 -1.12 -11.55 -4.78
C ALA A 178 -1.44 -12.07 -3.37
N LYS A 179 -2.06 -11.23 -2.53
CA LYS A 179 -2.44 -11.58 -1.15
C LYS A 179 -3.59 -12.58 -1.09
N LYS A 180 -4.52 -12.52 -2.04
CA LYS A 180 -5.58 -13.54 -2.18
C LYS A 180 -4.98 -14.89 -2.58
N ILE A 181 -4.03 -14.89 -3.52
CA ILE A 181 -3.31 -16.09 -3.97
C ILE A 181 -2.52 -16.71 -2.81
N LEU A 182 -1.85 -15.90 -1.98
CA LEU A 182 -1.06 -16.39 -0.83
C LEU A 182 -1.86 -17.28 0.12
N TYR A 183 -3.14 -16.97 0.39
CA TYR A 183 -3.97 -17.84 1.22
C TYR A 183 -4.11 -19.24 0.63
N SER A 184 -4.07 -19.39 -0.69
CA SER A 184 -4.14 -20.69 -1.36
C SER A 184 -2.78 -21.41 -1.41
N LEU A 185 -1.68 -20.66 -1.35
CA LEU A 185 -0.32 -21.21 -1.42
C LEU A 185 0.22 -21.68 -0.05
N VAL A 186 -0.28 -21.12 1.04
CA VAL A 186 0.16 -21.48 2.40
C VAL A 186 -0.69 -22.62 2.94
N PRO A 187 -0.11 -23.76 3.37
CA PRO A 187 -0.88 -24.94 3.83
C PRO A 187 -1.86 -24.67 4.98
N THR A 188 -1.55 -23.70 5.84
CA THR A 188 -2.41 -23.31 6.97
C THR A 188 -3.49 -22.30 6.59
N HIS A 189 -3.50 -21.83 5.34
CA HIS A 189 -4.34 -20.74 4.84
C HIS A 189 -4.25 -19.47 5.70
N LYS A 190 -3.11 -19.25 6.34
CA LYS A 190 -2.85 -18.12 7.24
C LYS A 190 -1.44 -17.60 7.03
N TYR A 191 -1.30 -16.28 7.00
CA TYR A 191 -0.01 -15.61 6.96
C TYR A 191 -0.08 -14.30 7.75
N ASN A 192 1.08 -13.80 8.19
CA ASN A 192 1.17 -12.49 8.82
C ASN A 192 1.23 -11.41 7.73
N VAL A 193 0.19 -10.59 7.60
CA VAL A 193 0.11 -9.56 6.54
C VAL A 193 1.20 -8.50 6.69
N ARG A 194 1.58 -8.15 7.92
CA ARG A 194 2.63 -7.16 8.20
C ARG A 194 4.02 -7.63 7.78
N ALA A 195 4.22 -8.92 7.55
CA ALA A 195 5.49 -9.46 7.06
C ALA A 195 5.83 -8.98 5.63
N PHE A 196 4.85 -8.45 4.89
CA PHE A 196 5.05 -7.90 3.54
C PHE A 196 5.28 -6.39 3.52
N SER A 197 5.44 -5.75 4.69
CA SER A 197 5.76 -4.33 4.77
C SER A 197 7.28 -4.10 4.88
N SER A 198 7.75 -3.04 4.25
CA SER A 198 9.07 -2.45 4.47
C SER A 198 9.22 -1.73 5.80
N MET A 199 8.18 -1.65 6.65
CA MET A 199 8.24 -1.01 7.97
C MET A 199 9.43 -1.48 8.82
N MET A 200 9.81 -2.76 8.78
CA MET A 200 10.99 -3.26 9.48
C MET A 200 12.29 -2.67 8.92
N GLY A 201 12.39 -2.55 7.60
CA GLY A 201 13.51 -1.88 6.93
C GLY A 201 13.54 -0.38 7.22
N GLU A 202 12.38 0.29 7.19
CA GLU A 202 12.24 1.71 7.53
C GLU A 202 12.63 1.99 8.99
N THR A 203 12.23 1.11 9.92
CA THR A 203 12.63 1.17 11.33
C THR A 203 14.13 1.00 11.45
N PHE A 204 14.72 0.04 10.74
CA PHE A 204 16.17 -0.15 10.70
C PHE A 204 16.90 1.11 10.25
N PHE A 205 16.49 1.73 9.13
CA PHE A 205 17.12 2.95 8.64
C PHE A 205 16.88 4.15 9.56
N SER A 206 15.71 4.25 10.19
CA SER A 206 15.42 5.30 11.17
C SER A 206 16.35 5.20 12.39
N GLU A 207 16.51 4.00 12.96
CA GLU A 207 17.46 3.74 14.05
C GLU A 207 18.89 4.07 13.61
N LEU A 208 19.27 3.68 12.39
CA LEU A 208 20.58 4.00 11.83
C LEU A 208 20.83 5.52 11.78
N THR A 209 19.83 6.33 11.41
CA THR A 209 19.95 7.80 11.38
C THR A 209 20.10 8.42 12.77
N LEU A 210 19.63 7.78 13.84
CA LEU A 210 19.84 8.26 15.22
C LEU A 210 21.32 8.23 15.63
N TYR A 211 22.15 7.42 14.96
CA TYR A 211 23.59 7.38 15.20
C TYR A 211 24.39 8.39 14.39
N ASP A 212 23.74 9.13 13.47
CA ASP A 212 24.39 10.25 12.82
C ASP A 212 24.60 11.40 13.82
N ARG A 213 25.77 11.40 14.46
CA ARG A 213 26.19 12.45 15.40
C ARG A 213 26.26 13.85 14.76
N ARG A 214 26.21 13.94 13.43
CA ARG A 214 26.17 15.22 12.71
C ARG A 214 24.78 15.84 12.71
N GLY A 215 23.76 15.09 13.10
CA GLY A 215 22.37 15.55 13.14
C GLY A 215 21.81 15.91 11.76
N GLN A 216 22.40 15.40 10.68
CA GLN A 216 21.96 15.69 9.31
C GLN A 216 20.87 14.74 8.83
N GLY A 217 20.53 13.73 9.64
CA GLY A 217 19.50 12.74 9.33
C GLY A 217 19.85 11.84 8.15
N THR A 218 21.12 11.86 7.70
CA THR A 218 21.58 11.09 6.54
C THR A 218 22.94 10.46 6.83
N VAL A 219 22.98 9.12 6.88
CA VAL A 219 24.22 8.38 7.10
C VAL A 219 24.91 8.14 5.77
N THR A 220 26.16 8.61 5.62
CA THR A 220 26.98 8.31 4.43
C THR A 220 27.30 6.82 4.32
N SER A 221 27.51 6.29 3.11
CA SER A 221 27.85 4.86 2.91
C SER A 221 29.07 4.40 3.70
N ARG A 222 30.05 5.30 3.93
CA ARG A 222 31.23 5.01 4.76
C ARG A 222 30.88 4.86 6.25
N ALA A 223 29.97 5.69 6.76
CA ALA A 223 29.50 5.64 8.13
C ALA A 223 28.48 4.51 8.36
N PHE A 224 27.75 4.11 7.30
CA PHE A 224 26.80 3.01 7.34
C PHE A 224 27.44 1.72 7.87
N GLY A 225 28.59 1.33 7.30
CA GLY A 225 29.33 0.14 7.74
C GLY A 225 29.82 0.21 9.20
N GLN A 226 29.91 1.40 9.79
CA GLN A 226 30.33 1.59 11.18
C GLN A 226 29.17 1.49 12.18
N TYR A 227 27.94 1.77 11.73
CA TYR A 227 26.75 1.80 12.59
C TYR A 227 25.85 0.57 12.41
N ILE A 228 26.09 -0.23 11.37
CA ILE A 228 25.26 -1.38 11.02
C ILE A 228 25.23 -2.42 12.15
N ASP A 229 26.39 -2.80 12.69
CA ASP A 229 26.51 -3.85 13.70
C ASP A 229 25.77 -3.46 15.00
N THR A 230 26.00 -2.23 15.48
CA THR A 230 25.30 -1.69 16.67
C THR A 230 23.79 -1.59 16.45
N THR A 231 23.35 -1.26 15.24
CA THR A 231 21.91 -1.17 14.92
C THR A 231 21.27 -2.56 14.91
N ILE A 232 21.95 -3.55 14.33
CA ILE A 232 21.51 -4.96 14.33
C ILE A 232 21.39 -5.50 15.75
N GLU A 233 22.41 -5.30 16.59
CA GLU A 233 22.40 -5.76 17.98
C GLU A 233 21.23 -5.20 18.78
N LYS A 234 20.94 -3.89 18.66
CA LYS A 234 19.81 -3.28 19.38
C LYS A 234 18.46 -3.76 18.87
N LEU A 235 18.30 -3.94 17.55
CA LEU A 235 17.06 -4.50 17.01
C LEU A 235 16.86 -5.93 17.50
N HIS A 236 17.92 -6.72 17.54
CA HIS A 236 17.87 -8.08 18.04
C HIS A 236 17.50 -8.13 19.54
N MET A 237 18.10 -7.27 20.37
CA MET A 237 17.71 -7.13 21.79
C MET A 237 16.26 -6.70 21.99
N ARG A 238 15.70 -5.84 21.12
CA ARG A 238 14.29 -5.40 21.21
C ARG A 238 13.32 -6.47 20.73
N LEU A 239 13.71 -7.26 19.73
CA LEU A 239 12.87 -8.31 19.15
C LEU A 239 12.90 -9.59 19.99
N ASP A 240 13.98 -9.85 20.71
CA ASP A 240 14.18 -11.04 21.55
C ASP A 240 14.92 -10.67 22.85
N PRO A 241 14.26 -9.96 23.79
CA PRO A 241 14.90 -9.52 25.03
C PRO A 241 15.25 -10.68 25.98
N GLU A 242 14.55 -11.81 25.89
CA GLU A 242 14.75 -12.97 26.77
C GLU A 242 16.05 -13.72 26.46
N ARG A 243 16.56 -13.63 25.24
CA ARG A 243 17.84 -14.24 24.84
C ARG A 243 19.08 -13.58 25.45
N TYR A 244 18.91 -12.40 26.03
CA TYR A 244 19.99 -11.59 26.62
C TYR A 244 19.86 -11.41 28.14
N LEU A 245 18.94 -12.15 28.77
CA LEU A 245 18.83 -12.33 30.23
C LEU A 245 19.54 -13.62 30.66
#